data_AF-A0A661ZAA9-F1
#
_entry.id   AF-A0A661ZAA9-F1
#
_cell.length_a   1.000
_cell.length_b   1.000
_cell.length_c   1.000
_cell.angle_alpha   90.00
_cell.angle_beta   90.00
_cell.angle_gamma   90.00
#
_symmetry.space_group_name_H-M   'P 1'
#
loop_
_entity.id
_entity.type
_entity.pdbx_description
1 polymer ?
#
loop_
_entity_poly.entity_id
_entity_poly.type
_entity_poly.pdbx_seq_one_letter_code
_entity_poly.pdbx_strand_id
1 'polypeptide(L)'
;MKATFTDGKFITWSSNKTFKITEGFGDFDIDNNVLEISGTVTGTNRAGNDFTSVYDKVTLKRSCPDGYPVSGTVTINSDKGTTVIDYGDGTCDDIITVTNNGVTLTIHLNS
;
A
#
# COMPACT_ATOMS: atom_id res chain seq x y z
N MET A 1 0.16 7.94 -14.99
CA MET A 1 -0.32 9.00 -14.08
C MET A 1 0.84 9.90 -13.66
N LYS A 2 0.56 11.16 -13.29
CA LYS A 2 1.54 12.14 -12.84
C LYS A 2 0.93 12.99 -11.72
N ALA A 3 1.69 13.24 -10.66
CA ALA A 3 1.34 14.20 -9.61
C ALA A 3 2.46 15.22 -9.47
N THR A 4 2.08 16.49 -9.35
CA THR A 4 3.00 17.63 -9.25
C THR A 4 2.87 18.25 -7.86
N PHE A 5 4.00 18.50 -7.23
CA PHE A 5 4.10 19.13 -5.91
C PHE A 5 4.12 20.66 -6.04
N THR A 6 3.90 21.37 -4.94
CA THR A 6 3.88 22.85 -4.90
C THR A 6 5.22 23.49 -5.30
N ASP A 7 6.33 22.76 -5.16
CA ASP A 7 7.67 23.20 -5.61
C ASP A 7 7.95 22.88 -7.09
N GLY A 8 6.95 22.41 -7.84
CA GLY A 8 7.06 22.09 -9.26
C GLY A 8 7.70 20.74 -9.58
N LYS A 9 8.26 20.03 -8.59
CA LYS A 9 8.70 18.64 -8.80
C LYS A 9 7.50 17.73 -9.02
N PHE A 10 7.73 16.54 -9.57
CA PHE A 10 6.65 15.60 -9.85
C PHE A 10 7.07 14.15 -9.64
N ILE A 11 6.07 13.28 -9.51
CA ILE A 11 6.18 11.83 -9.53
C ILE A 11 5.33 11.31 -10.70
N THR A 12 5.84 10.31 -11.42
CA THR A 12 5.09 9.58 -12.45
C THR A 12 4.95 8.12 -12.06
N TRP A 13 3.83 7.51 -12.42
CA TRP A 13 3.64 6.08 -12.21
C TRP A 13 2.61 5.47 -13.16
N SER A 14 2.74 4.17 -13.41
CA SER A 14 1.79 3.31 -14.09
C SER A 14 1.42 2.17 -13.14
N SER A 15 0.13 1.87 -13.03
CA SER A 15 -0.39 0.89 -12.06
C SER A 15 -1.18 -0.19 -12.79
N ASN A 16 -0.87 -1.44 -12.51
CA ASN A 16 -1.66 -2.60 -12.88
C ASN A 16 -1.97 -3.38 -11.60
N LYS A 17 -3.17 -3.14 -11.03
CA LYS A 17 -3.62 -3.76 -9.80
C LYS A 17 -4.98 -4.40 -9.99
N THR A 18 -5.17 -5.53 -9.31
CA THR A 18 -6.45 -6.21 -9.16
C THR A 18 -6.99 -5.91 -7.78
N PHE A 19 -8.26 -5.50 -7.72
CA PHE A 19 -9.02 -5.35 -6.49
C PHE A 19 -10.08 -6.45 -6.48
N LYS A 20 -10.02 -7.33 -5.48
CA LYS A 20 -10.94 -8.45 -5.33
C LYS A 20 -11.74 -8.26 -4.05
N ILE A 21 -13.05 -8.22 -4.15
CA ILE A 21 -13.92 -8.29 -2.97
C ILE A 21 -13.93 -9.75 -2.52
N THR A 22 -13.44 -10.04 -1.32
CA THR A 22 -13.36 -11.39 -0.76
C THR A 22 -14.52 -11.70 0.18
N GLU A 23 -15.12 -10.66 0.77
CA GLU A 23 -16.28 -10.74 1.67
C GLU A 23 -17.20 -9.53 1.45
N GLY A 24 -18.51 -9.65 1.73
CA GLY A 24 -19.49 -8.57 1.57
C GLY A 24 -20.07 -8.41 0.15
N PHE A 25 -19.63 -9.23 -0.81
CA PHE A 25 -20.13 -9.09 -2.17
C PHE A 25 -21.61 -9.52 -2.28
N GLY A 26 -22.47 -8.57 -2.63
CA GLY A 26 -23.86 -8.83 -3.02
C GLY A 26 -24.89 -8.74 -1.89
N ASP A 27 -24.49 -8.37 -0.67
CA ASP A 27 -25.40 -8.14 0.46
C ASP A 27 -25.95 -6.69 0.54
N PHE A 28 -25.51 -5.83 -0.38
CA PHE A 28 -25.84 -4.40 -0.48
C PHE A 28 -25.29 -3.52 0.64
N ASP A 29 -24.51 -4.06 1.57
CA ASP A 29 -23.82 -3.33 2.62
C ASP A 29 -22.36 -3.13 2.23
N ILE A 30 -22.05 -1.98 1.65
CA ILE A 30 -20.69 -1.72 1.18
C ILE A 30 -19.68 -1.55 2.30
N ASP A 31 -20.12 -1.32 3.54
CA ASP A 31 -19.27 -0.96 4.67
C ASP A 31 -18.69 -2.20 5.37
N ASN A 32 -19.25 -3.38 5.10
CA ASN A 32 -18.70 -4.64 5.61
C ASN A 32 -17.68 -5.30 4.66
N ASN A 33 -17.48 -4.75 3.45
CA ASN A 33 -16.66 -5.40 2.44
C ASN A 33 -15.20 -5.57 2.88
N VAL A 34 -14.63 -6.71 2.50
CA VAL A 34 -13.20 -6.97 2.58
C VAL A 34 -12.63 -7.02 1.17
N LEU A 35 -11.60 -6.22 0.91
CA LEU A 35 -10.92 -6.13 -0.38
C LEU A 35 -9.49 -6.65 -0.26
N GLU A 36 -9.11 -7.53 -1.17
CA GLU A 36 -7.73 -7.95 -1.39
C GLU A 36 -7.17 -7.24 -2.63
N ILE A 37 -5.99 -6.64 -2.49
CA ILE A 37 -5.31 -5.86 -3.52
C ILE A 37 -4.00 -6.57 -3.86
N SER A 38 -3.79 -6.86 -5.13
CA SER A 38 -2.52 -7.40 -5.64
C SER A 38 -2.15 -6.76 -6.97
N GLY A 39 -0.86 -6.74 -7.30
CA GLY A 39 -0.38 -6.27 -8.59
C GLY A 39 0.87 -5.42 -8.48
N THR A 40 1.16 -4.64 -9.53
CA THR A 40 2.42 -3.92 -9.66
C THR A 40 2.20 -2.46 -10.03
N VAL A 41 3.12 -1.63 -9.55
CA VAL A 41 3.24 -0.22 -9.91
C VAL A 41 4.67 0.02 -10.35
N THR A 42 4.88 0.70 -11.46
CA THR A 42 6.20 1.19 -11.87
C THR A 42 6.16 2.70 -12.00
N GLY A 43 7.26 3.40 -11.75
CA GLY A 43 7.26 4.85 -11.84
C GLY A 43 8.61 5.48 -11.58
N THR A 44 8.65 6.80 -11.60
CA THR A 44 9.84 7.61 -11.30
C THR A 44 9.51 8.54 -10.15
N ASN A 45 10.27 8.45 -9.06
CA ASN A 45 10.03 9.21 -7.84
C ASN A 45 10.44 10.70 -7.98
N ARG A 46 10.18 11.50 -6.93
CA ARG A 46 10.47 12.94 -6.91
C ARG A 46 11.97 13.29 -7.05
N ALA A 47 12.86 12.32 -6.81
CA ALA A 47 14.30 12.47 -6.99
C ALA A 47 14.78 12.04 -8.39
N GLY A 48 13.87 11.59 -9.27
CA GLY A 48 14.20 11.13 -10.61
C GLY A 48 14.62 9.65 -10.69
N ASN A 49 14.50 8.89 -9.60
CA ASN A 49 14.87 7.48 -9.59
C ASN A 49 13.65 6.60 -9.90
N ASP A 50 13.85 5.60 -10.75
CA ASP A 50 12.82 4.62 -11.06
C ASP A 50 12.58 3.67 -9.89
N PHE A 51 11.33 3.24 -9.74
CA PHE A 51 10.93 2.28 -8.74
C PHE A 51 9.87 1.31 -9.30
N THR A 52 9.80 0.14 -8.67
CA THR A 52 8.72 -0.83 -8.86
C THR A 52 8.16 -1.21 -7.49
N SER A 53 6.85 -1.12 -7.31
CA SER A 53 6.15 -1.58 -6.12
C SER A 53 5.30 -2.80 -6.45
N VAL A 54 5.44 -3.87 -5.68
CA VAL A 54 4.64 -5.09 -5.78
C VAL A 54 3.73 -5.15 -4.57
N TYR A 55 2.43 -5.27 -4.80
CA TYR A 55 1.39 -5.44 -3.80
C TYR A 55 1.06 -6.92 -3.73
N ASP A 56 1.29 -7.54 -2.59
CA ASP A 56 1.01 -8.95 -2.35
C ASP A 56 -0.07 -9.08 -1.27
N LYS A 57 -1.28 -9.42 -1.71
CA LYS A 57 -2.47 -9.67 -0.88
C LYS A 57 -2.73 -8.61 0.19
N VAL A 58 -2.58 -7.34 -0.18
CA VAL A 58 -2.87 -6.22 0.72
C VAL A 58 -4.37 -6.21 1.02
N THR A 59 -4.75 -6.36 2.28
CA THR A 59 -6.15 -6.46 2.69
C THR A 59 -6.65 -5.16 3.27
N LEU A 60 -7.79 -4.68 2.77
CA LEU A 60 -8.54 -3.55 3.30
C LEU A 60 -9.89 -4.06 3.81
N LYS A 61 -10.20 -3.80 5.08
CA LYS A 61 -11.52 -4.07 5.66
C LYS A 61 -12.26 -2.75 5.83
N ARG A 62 -13.39 -2.58 5.15
CA ARG A 62 -14.18 -1.33 5.25
C ARG A 62 -14.81 -1.11 6.61
N SER A 63 -14.94 -2.18 7.40
CA SER A 63 -15.41 -2.13 8.78
C SER A 63 -14.36 -1.59 9.76
N CYS A 64 -13.08 -1.47 9.37
CA CYS A 64 -12.07 -0.85 10.22
C CYS A 64 -12.21 0.68 10.18
N PRO A 65 -12.22 1.35 11.35
CA PRO A 65 -12.55 2.77 11.45
C PRO A 65 -11.53 3.69 10.77
N ASP A 66 -10.24 3.32 10.77
CA ASP A 66 -9.16 4.14 10.22
C ASP A 66 -9.01 4.01 8.69
N GLY A 67 -9.61 2.97 8.09
CA GLY A 67 -9.53 2.73 6.65
C GLY A 67 -8.14 2.39 6.12
N TYR A 68 -7.20 2.03 7.00
CA TYR A 68 -5.87 1.53 6.61
C TYR A 68 -5.94 0.07 6.16
N PRO A 69 -5.01 -0.38 5.29
CA PRO A 69 -4.82 -1.80 5.07
C PRO A 69 -4.39 -2.47 6.38
N VAL A 70 -4.92 -3.67 6.62
CA VAL A 70 -4.74 -4.41 7.88
C VAL A 70 -3.81 -5.61 7.74
N SER A 71 -3.48 -6.02 6.52
CA SER A 71 -2.53 -7.11 6.27
C SER A 71 -1.98 -7.08 4.85
N GLY A 72 -1.02 -7.98 4.61
CA GLY A 72 -0.32 -8.12 3.33
C GLY A 72 0.87 -7.17 3.23
N THR A 73 1.58 -7.25 2.11
CA THR A 73 2.84 -6.50 1.96
C THR A 73 2.91 -5.68 0.70
N VAL A 74 3.66 -4.58 0.77
CA VAL A 74 4.10 -3.82 -0.39
C VAL A 74 5.62 -3.81 -0.42
N THR A 75 6.19 -4.42 -1.44
CA THR A 75 7.64 -4.42 -1.67
C THR A 75 7.98 -3.36 -2.72
N ILE A 76 8.80 -2.39 -2.37
CA ILE A 76 9.27 -1.30 -3.23
C ILE A 76 10.74 -1.54 -3.55
N ASN A 77 11.04 -1.73 -4.82
CA ASN A 77 12.39 -1.91 -5.34
C ASN A 77 12.82 -0.66 -6.10
N SER A 78 14.05 -0.20 -5.84
CA SER A 78 14.70 0.91 -6.54
C SER A 78 16.20 0.69 -6.63
N ASP A 79 16.91 1.61 -7.27
CA ASP A 79 18.38 1.66 -7.26
C ASP A 79 18.98 1.86 -5.86
N LYS A 80 18.17 2.34 -4.89
CA LYS A 80 18.58 2.54 -3.48
C LYS A 80 18.35 1.30 -2.60
N GLY A 81 17.86 0.21 -3.18
CA GLY A 81 17.56 -1.04 -2.47
C GLY A 81 16.07 -1.31 -2.36
N THR A 82 15.74 -2.20 -1.43
CA THR A 82 14.38 -2.74 -1.24
C THR A 82 13.81 -2.28 0.10
N THR A 83 12.60 -1.75 0.02
CA THR A 83 11.76 -1.45 1.18
C THR A 83 10.56 -2.38 1.18
N VAL A 84 10.27 -3.03 2.30
CA VAL A 84 9.04 -3.81 2.50
C VAL A 84 8.18 -3.10 3.53
N ILE A 85 6.93 -2.87 3.19
CA ILE A 85 5.90 -2.41 4.11
C ILE A 85 5.01 -3.61 4.41
N ASP A 86 4.87 -3.96 5.68
CA ASP A 86 3.96 -5.01 6.16
C ASP A 86 2.86 -4.34 6.99
N TYR A 87 1.61 -4.57 6.57
CA TYR A 87 0.43 -3.95 7.16
C TYR A 87 -0.14 -4.70 8.38
N GLY A 88 0.48 -5.80 8.80
CA GLY A 88 0.08 -6.55 9.99
C GLY A 88 -0.68 -7.83 9.69
N ASP A 89 -1.42 -8.30 10.69
CA ASP A 89 -2.00 -9.66 10.70
C ASP A 89 -3.51 -9.70 10.40
N GLY A 90 -4.12 -8.55 10.17
CA GLY A 90 -5.55 -8.39 9.90
C GLY A 90 -6.32 -7.71 11.03
N THR A 91 -5.70 -7.36 12.16
CA THR A 91 -6.29 -6.49 13.19
C THR A 91 -6.60 -5.10 12.64
N CYS A 92 -7.71 -4.50 13.09
CA CYS A 92 -7.98 -3.08 12.85
C CYS A 92 -7.16 -2.26 13.84
N ASP A 93 -5.87 -2.07 13.55
CA ASP A 93 -5.00 -1.15 14.26
C ASP A 93 -4.26 -0.23 13.28
N ASP A 94 -3.50 0.72 13.82
CA ASP A 94 -2.74 1.71 13.06
C ASP A 94 -1.26 1.35 12.92
N ILE A 95 -0.88 0.10 13.19
CA ILE A 95 0.50 -0.34 13.31
C ILE A 95 0.95 -1.01 12.02
N ILE A 96 2.02 -0.50 11.43
CA ILE A 96 2.71 -1.14 10.31
C ILE A 96 4.19 -1.33 10.62
N THR A 97 4.84 -2.24 9.91
CA THR A 97 6.30 -2.32 9.92
C THR A 97 6.88 -1.96 8.56
N VAL A 98 7.96 -1.20 8.58
CA VAL A 98 8.70 -0.81 7.38
C VAL A 98 10.13 -1.30 7.52
N THR A 99 10.51 -2.20 6.64
CA THR A 99 11.85 -2.79 6.58
C THR A 99 12.59 -2.24 5.37
N ASN A 100 13.65 -1.47 5.59
CA ASN A 100 14.54 -0.99 4.54
C ASN A 100 15.94 -1.58 4.75
N ASN A 101 16.43 -2.34 3.76
CA ASN A 101 17.77 -2.93 3.79
C ASN A 101 18.09 -3.68 5.11
N GLY A 102 17.10 -4.40 5.66
CA GLY A 102 17.23 -5.19 6.90
C GLY A 102 16.96 -4.42 8.21
N VAL A 103 16.82 -3.09 8.16
CA VAL A 103 16.43 -2.29 9.32
C VAL A 103 14.91 -2.14 9.35
N THR A 104 14.28 -2.58 10.44
CA THR A 104 12.82 -2.54 10.62
C THR A 104 12.42 -1.43 11.58
N LEU A 105 11.43 -0.63 11.20
CA LEU A 105 10.79 0.37 12.03
C LEU A 105 9.30 0.06 12.14
N THR A 106 8.76 0.16 13.36
CA THR A 106 7.32 0.15 13.60
C THR A 106 6.79 1.57 13.51
N ILE A 107 5.70 1.76 12.77
CA ILE A 107 5.07 3.07 12.55
C ILE A 107 3.62 2.99 12.99
N HIS A 108 3.18 3.98 13.77
CA HIS A 108 1.78 4.25 14.06
C HIS A 108 1.25 5.28 13.07
N LEU A 109 0.25 4.93 12.28
CA LEU A 109 -0.26 5.76 11.17
C LEU A 109 -1.02 7.00 11.64
N ASN A 110 -1.54 6.99 12.86
CA ASN A 110 -2.29 8.11 13.45
C ASN A 110 -1.44 9.04 14.34
N SER A 111 -0.11 8.86 14.38
CA SER A 111 0.80 9.59 15.30
C SER A 111 1.47 10.82 14.70
#